data_AF-A0A355G1M2-F1
#
_entry.id   AF-A0A355G1M2-F1
#
_cell.length_a   1.000
_cell.length_b   1.000
_cell.length_c   1.000
_cell.angle_alpha   90.00
_cell.angle_beta   90.00
_cell.angle_gamma   90.00
#
_symmetry.space_group_name_H-M   'P 1'
#
loop_
_entity.id
_entity.type
_entity.pdbx_description
1 polymer ?
#
loop_
_entity_poly.entity_id
_entity_poly.type
_entity_poly.pdbx_seq_one_letter_code
_entity_poly.pdbx_strand_id
1 'polypeptide(L)'
;QPLRRYGDHFAVFATALVFGLAHGTVSGFVFAFFVGLVLGYAVFLSESLWPAILIHFLNNLYASGITEIGNISANAAILISNIIVYAGLVLGTGAVVILVLTRSLRFSQGKARQLVNGKRFKGFFLSVPMLISVAVFLFFIAIVNIK
;
A
#
# COMPACT_ATOMS: atom_id res chain seq x y z
N GLN A 1 -5.52 15.44 0.82
CA GLN A 1 -4.05 15.43 1.09
C GLN A 1 -3.65 16.31 2.30
N PRO A 2 -4.27 16.18 3.49
CA PRO A 2 -3.98 17.05 4.64
C PRO A 2 -2.61 16.83 5.28
N LEU A 3 -1.93 15.70 5.01
CA LEU A 3 -0.60 15.42 5.55
C LEU A 3 0.55 16.02 4.71
N ARG A 4 0.31 16.37 3.43
CA ARG A 4 1.35 16.98 2.55
C ARG A 4 1.87 18.33 3.08
N ARG A 5 1.08 19.02 3.92
CA ARG A 5 1.54 20.23 4.64
C ARG A 5 2.68 19.98 5.64
N TYR A 6 2.92 18.72 5.98
CA TYR A 6 3.99 18.26 6.88
C TYR A 6 5.08 17.49 6.12
N GLY A 7 5.13 17.66 4.81
CA GLY A 7 6.10 17.07 3.91
C GLY A 7 5.61 15.79 3.23
N ASP A 8 6.01 15.61 1.98
CA ASP A 8 5.47 14.54 1.13
C ASP A 8 5.90 13.15 1.59
N HIS A 9 7.17 12.98 1.97
CA HIS A 9 7.66 11.69 2.49
C HIS A 9 6.97 11.29 3.81
N PHE A 10 6.77 12.25 4.71
CA PHE A 10 6.02 12.00 5.94
C PHE A 10 4.56 11.65 5.65
N ALA A 11 3.94 12.35 4.70
CA ALA A 11 2.56 12.05 4.30
C ALA A 11 2.42 10.64 3.74
N VAL A 12 3.35 10.19 2.88
CA VAL A 12 3.36 8.83 2.34
C VAL A 12 3.54 7.80 3.47
N PHE A 13 4.54 7.98 4.33
CA PHE A 13 4.81 7.08 5.44
C PHE A 13 3.63 6.99 6.42
N ALA A 14 3.13 8.13 6.89
CA ALA A 14 2.03 8.20 7.84
C ALA A 14 0.74 7.58 7.28
N THR A 15 0.46 7.81 6.00
CA THR A 15 -0.71 7.21 5.32
C THR A 15 -0.53 5.70 5.17
N ALA A 16 0.66 5.23 4.77
CA ALA A 16 0.96 3.81 4.67
C ALA A 16 0.85 3.09 6.03
N LEU A 17 1.30 3.74 7.11
CA LEU A 17 1.20 3.19 8.47
C LEU A 17 -0.25 2.98 8.89
N VAL A 18 -1.10 4.00 8.74
CA VAL A 18 -2.53 3.89 9.07
C VAL A 18 -3.23 2.85 8.19
N PHE A 19 -2.87 2.79 6.91
CA PHE A 19 -3.41 1.79 5.98
C PHE A 19 -3.03 0.36 6.36
N GLY A 20 -1.79 0.12 6.79
CA GLY A 20 -1.35 -1.16 7.33
C GLY A 20 -2.12 -1.55 8.60
N LEU A 21 -2.27 -0.62 9.54
CA LEU A 21 -3.00 -0.85 10.79
C LEU A 21 -4.47 -1.21 10.55
N ALA A 22 -5.07 -0.69 9.48
CA ALA A 22 -6.46 -0.99 9.12
C ALA A 22 -6.71 -2.45 8.69
N HIS A 23 -5.67 -3.25 8.40
CA HIS A 23 -5.82 -4.63 7.93
C HIS A 23 -6.06 -5.67 9.05
N GLY A 24 -5.92 -5.28 10.33
CA GLY A 24 -6.37 -6.09 11.48
C GLY A 24 -5.60 -7.41 11.74
N THR A 25 -4.58 -7.73 10.96
CA THR A 25 -3.72 -8.91 11.15
C THR A 25 -2.25 -8.53 10.99
N VAL A 26 -1.34 -9.27 11.62
CA VAL A 26 0.10 -8.98 11.53
C VAL A 26 0.64 -9.18 10.11
N SER A 27 0.28 -10.29 9.46
CA SER A 27 0.67 -10.57 8.07
C SER A 27 0.08 -9.53 7.10
N GLY A 28 -1.21 -9.20 7.28
CA GLY A 28 -1.88 -8.16 6.50
C GLY A 28 -1.27 -6.78 6.70
N PHE A 29 -0.89 -6.42 7.94
CA PHE A 29 -0.20 -5.18 8.26
C PHE A 29 1.11 -5.04 7.48
N VAL A 30 1.98 -6.06 7.54
CA VAL A 30 3.29 -6.01 6.87
C VAL A 30 3.10 -5.81 5.38
N PHE A 31 2.24 -6.62 4.75
CA PHE A 31 1.96 -6.49 3.31
C PHE A 31 1.37 -5.12 2.95
N ALA A 32 0.30 -4.72 3.65
CA ALA A 32 -0.42 -3.48 3.36
C ALA A 32 0.42 -2.23 3.62
N PHE A 33 1.32 -2.25 4.61
CA PHE A 33 2.24 -1.14 4.84
C PHE A 33 3.14 -0.90 3.63
N PHE A 34 3.78 -1.94 3.09
CA PHE A 34 4.66 -1.80 1.92
C PHE A 34 3.88 -1.44 0.66
N VAL A 35 2.72 -2.06 0.42
CA VAL A 35 1.83 -1.66 -0.69
C VAL A 35 1.40 -0.20 -0.52
N GLY A 36 1.05 0.22 0.70
CA GLY A 36 0.68 1.59 1.02
C GLY A 36 1.79 2.61 0.72
N LEU A 37 3.06 2.25 0.90
CA LEU A 37 4.19 3.09 0.49
C LEU A 37 4.24 3.25 -1.03
N VAL A 38 4.08 2.16 -1.79
CA VAL A 38 4.05 2.19 -3.27
C VAL A 38 2.88 3.03 -3.78
N LEU A 39 1.67 2.79 -3.25
CA LEU A 39 0.48 3.55 -3.62
C LEU A 39 0.61 5.03 -3.26
N GLY A 40 1.10 5.34 -2.06
CA GLY A 40 1.35 6.71 -1.62
C GLY A 40 2.34 7.42 -2.52
N TYR A 41 3.39 6.73 -2.98
CA TYR A 41 4.35 7.28 -3.94
C TYR A 41 3.74 7.44 -5.34
N ALA A 42 2.88 6.53 -5.80
CA ALA A 42 2.16 6.67 -7.05
C ALA A 42 1.22 7.89 -7.04
N VAL A 43 0.53 8.15 -5.93
CA VAL A 43 -0.28 9.38 -5.74
C VAL A 43 0.60 10.62 -5.74
N PHE A 44 1.77 10.56 -5.11
CA PHE A 44 2.72 11.68 -5.12
C PHE A 44 3.21 12.01 -6.53
N LEU A 45 3.57 11.00 -7.33
CA LEU A 45 4.06 11.19 -8.70
C LEU A 45 2.97 11.62 -9.69
N SER A 46 1.78 11.04 -9.58
CA SER A 46 0.66 11.32 -10.50
C SER A 46 -0.16 12.55 -10.10
N GLU A 47 0.07 13.08 -8.90
CA GLU A 47 -0.77 14.09 -8.23
C GLU A 47 -2.27 13.72 -8.20
N SER A 48 -2.59 12.44 -8.36
CA SER A 48 -3.95 11.92 -8.50
C SER A 48 -4.16 10.73 -7.58
N LEU A 49 -5.36 10.63 -6.99
CA LEU A 49 -5.73 9.47 -6.18
C LEU A 49 -6.13 8.26 -7.03
N TRP A 50 -6.52 8.48 -8.29
CA TRP A 50 -7.06 7.45 -9.17
C TRP A 50 -6.12 6.27 -9.41
N PRO A 51 -4.80 6.47 -9.65
CA PRO A 51 -3.89 5.34 -9.82
C PRO A 51 -3.85 4.43 -8.59
N ALA A 52 -3.81 5.01 -7.38
CA ALA A 52 -3.81 4.22 -6.15
C ALA A 52 -5.14 3.51 -5.90
N ILE A 53 -6.27 4.17 -6.17
CA ILE A 53 -7.60 3.56 -6.07
C ILE A 53 -7.70 2.36 -7.02
N LEU A 54 -7.27 2.51 -8.27
CA LEU A 54 -7.36 1.44 -9.27
C LEU A 54 -6.46 0.25 -8.90
N ILE A 55 -5.21 0.50 -8.52
CA ILE A 55 -4.29 -0.56 -8.11
C ILE A 55 -4.83 -1.29 -6.87
N HIS A 56 -5.33 -0.55 -5.87
CA HIS A 56 -5.88 -1.17 -4.65
C HIS A 56 -7.13 -1.99 -4.95
N PHE A 57 -8.03 -1.47 -5.79
CA PHE A 57 -9.23 -2.19 -6.23
C PHE A 57 -8.87 -3.49 -6.96
N LEU A 58 -7.93 -3.45 -7.91
CA LEU A 58 -7.47 -4.63 -8.64
C LEU A 58 -6.80 -5.65 -7.71
N ASN A 59 -6.00 -5.20 -6.75
CA ASN A 59 -5.40 -6.07 -5.73
C ASN A 59 -6.48 -6.80 -4.91
N ASN A 60 -7.50 -6.07 -4.46
CA ASN A 60 -8.59 -6.67 -3.67
C ASN A 60 -9.45 -7.60 -4.52
N LEU A 61 -9.73 -7.26 -5.78
CA LEU A 61 -10.44 -8.12 -6.70
C LEU A 61 -9.69 -9.43 -6.95
N TYR A 62 -8.37 -9.36 -7.14
CA TYR A 62 -7.52 -10.54 -7.25
C TYR A 62 -7.55 -11.37 -5.97
N ALA A 63 -7.33 -10.76 -4.80
CA ALA A 63 -7.29 -11.48 -3.53
C ALA A 63 -8.62 -12.20 -3.22
N SER A 64 -9.75 -11.50 -3.38
CA SER A 64 -11.07 -12.09 -3.19
C SER A 64 -11.37 -13.16 -4.23
N GLY A 65 -11.05 -12.92 -5.51
CA GLY A 65 -11.27 -13.88 -6.58
C GLY A 65 -10.48 -15.18 -6.37
N ILE A 66 -9.21 -15.08 -5.99
CA ILE A 66 -8.38 -16.27 -5.67
C ILE A 66 -8.91 -17.02 -4.46
N THR A 67 -9.43 -16.30 -3.44
CA THR A 67 -10.06 -16.93 -2.26
C THR A 67 -11.28 -17.74 -2.66
N GLU A 68 -12.20 -17.18 -3.46
CA GLU A 68 -13.39 -17.90 -3.93
C GLU A 68 -13.06 -19.09 -4.82
N ILE A 69 -12.07 -18.95 -5.72
CA ILE A 69 -11.59 -20.09 -6.52
C ILE A 69 -10.98 -21.16 -5.61
N GLY A 70 -10.26 -20.77 -4.55
CA GLY A 70 -9.64 -21.69 -3.59
C GLY A 70 -10.67 -22.51 -2.82
N ASN A 71 -11.83 -21.93 -2.52
CA ASN A 71 -12.95 -22.62 -1.90
C ASN A 71 -13.56 -23.73 -2.80
N ILE A 72 -13.41 -23.60 -4.12
CA ILE A 72 -13.87 -24.59 -5.11
C ILE A 72 -12.76 -25.60 -5.43
N SER A 73 -11.53 -25.11 -5.67
CA SER A 73 -10.37 -25.92 -6.00
C SER A 73 -9.07 -25.18 -5.66
N ALA A 74 -8.40 -25.66 -4.61
CA ALA A 74 -7.09 -25.13 -4.19
C ALA A 74 -6.04 -25.20 -5.31
N ASN A 75 -6.01 -26.30 -6.08
CA ASN A 75 -5.06 -26.47 -7.18
C ASN A 75 -5.29 -25.45 -8.29
N ALA A 76 -6.56 -25.16 -8.62
CA ALA A 76 -6.90 -24.14 -9.62
C ALA A 76 -6.50 -22.74 -9.13
N ALA A 77 -6.76 -22.42 -7.86
CA ALA A 77 -6.38 -21.14 -7.26
C ALA A 77 -4.87 -20.92 -7.28
N ILE A 78 -4.08 -21.94 -6.90
CA ILE A 78 -2.62 -21.89 -6.95
C ILE A 78 -2.12 -21.68 -8.37
N LEU A 79 -2.65 -22.45 -9.33
CA LEU A 79 -2.24 -22.36 -10.74
C LEU A 79 -2.55 -20.97 -11.32
N ILE A 80 -3.77 -20.46 -11.12
CA ILE A 80 -4.18 -19.14 -11.61
C ILE A 80 -3.36 -18.04 -10.93
N SER A 81 -3.15 -18.14 -9.61
CA SER A 81 -2.32 -17.20 -8.85
C SER A 81 -0.89 -17.14 -9.42
N ASN A 82 -0.26 -18.29 -9.65
CA ASN A 82 1.08 -18.36 -10.23
C ASN A 82 1.14 -17.74 -11.63
N ILE A 83 0.16 -18.03 -12.49
CA ILE A 83 0.08 -17.43 -13.83
C ILE A 83 0.02 -15.90 -13.74
N ILE A 84 -0.86 -15.37 -12.89
CA ILE A 84 -1.03 -13.92 -12.74
C ILE A 84 0.26 -13.27 -12.21
N VAL A 85 0.89 -13.86 -11.19
CA VAL A 85 2.13 -13.35 -10.60
C VAL A 85 3.28 -13.36 -11.61
N TYR A 86 3.51 -14.48 -12.30
CA TYR A 86 4.58 -14.57 -13.28
C TYR A 86 4.34 -13.67 -14.48
N ALA A 87 3.11 -13.57 -14.98
CA ALA A 87 2.76 -12.62 -16.04
C ALA A 87 3.01 -11.18 -15.59
N GLY A 88 2.61 -10.82 -14.36
CA GLY A 88 2.86 -9.50 -13.78
C GLY A 88 4.35 -9.18 -13.64
N LEU A 89 5.17 -10.14 -13.23
CA LEU A 89 6.63 -10.00 -13.15
C LEU A 89 7.25 -9.77 -14.54
N VAL A 90 6.86 -10.56 -15.55
CA VAL A 90 7.36 -10.41 -16.92
C VAL A 90 6.96 -9.06 -17.52
N LEU A 91 5.69 -8.66 -17.37
CA LEU A 91 5.20 -7.38 -17.88
C LEU A 91 5.84 -6.20 -17.13
N GLY A 92 5.95 -6.29 -15.81
CA GLY A 92 6.56 -5.26 -14.96
C GLY A 92 8.04 -5.06 -15.26
N THR A 93 8.81 -6.14 -15.33
CA THR A 93 10.24 -6.09 -15.70
C THR A 93 10.41 -5.59 -17.13
N GLY A 94 9.61 -6.07 -18.08
CA GLY A 94 9.62 -5.60 -19.46
C GLY A 94 9.33 -4.10 -19.58
N ALA A 95 8.32 -3.59 -18.86
CA ALA A 95 8.01 -2.17 -18.81
C ALA A 95 9.17 -1.35 -18.25
N VAL A 96 9.79 -1.80 -17.15
CA VAL A 96 10.97 -1.13 -16.58
C VAL A 96 12.14 -1.12 -17.57
N VAL A 97 12.44 -2.25 -18.22
CA VAL A 97 13.50 -2.36 -19.22
C VAL A 97 13.25 -1.40 -20.38
N ILE A 98 12.03 -1.37 -20.93
CA ILE A 98 11.66 -0.44 -22.01
C ILE A 98 11.84 1.01 -21.56
N LEU A 99 11.35 1.37 -20.36
CA LEU A 99 11.47 2.73 -19.83
C LEU A 99 12.94 3.16 -19.65
N VAL A 100 13.79 2.24 -19.18
CA VAL A 100 15.24 2.46 -19.02
C VAL A 100 15.91 2.62 -20.39
N LEU A 101 15.66 1.71 -21.33
CA LEU A 101 16.27 1.72 -22.67
C LEU A 101 15.84 2.94 -23.50
N THR A 102 14.59 3.37 -23.37
CA THR A 102 14.07 4.55 -24.07
C THR A 102 14.45 5.86 -23.39
N ARG A 103 15.15 5.83 -22.25
CA ARG A 103 15.45 7.00 -21.39
C ARG A 103 14.21 7.84 -21.08
N SER A 104 13.04 7.22 -21.11
CA SER A 104 11.74 7.87 -20.87
C SER A 104 11.40 7.92 -19.39
N LEU A 105 12.28 7.41 -18.51
CA LEU A 105 12.31 7.69 -17.08
C LEU A 105 12.61 9.16 -16.81
N ARG A 106 11.72 10.04 -17.26
CA ARG A 106 11.64 11.42 -16.80
C ARG A 106 10.73 11.41 -15.58
N PHE A 107 11.30 11.06 -14.43
CA PHE A 107 10.68 11.42 -13.17
C PHE A 107 10.70 12.94 -13.11
N SER A 108 9.61 13.58 -13.53
CA SER A 108 9.36 14.96 -13.17
C SER A 108 9.36 14.98 -11.65
N GLN A 109 10.43 15.49 -11.06
CA GLN A 109 10.50 15.71 -9.63
C GLN A 109 9.46 16.78 -9.33
N GLY A 110 8.22 16.37 -9.03
CA GLY A 110 7.28 17.24 -8.34
C GLY A 110 8.04 17.81 -7.15
N LYS A 111 8.10 19.15 -7.04
CA LYS A 111 8.94 19.81 -6.03
C LYS A 111 8.56 19.29 -4.65
N ALA A 112 9.32 18.32 -4.14
CA ALA A 112 9.02 17.65 -2.89
C ALA A 112 9.06 18.70 -1.78
N ARG A 113 7.94 18.89 -1.08
CA ARG A 113 7.89 19.82 0.03
C ARG A 113 8.58 19.14 1.20
N GLN A 114 9.82 19.51 1.51
CA GLN A 114 10.50 19.02 2.71
C GLN A 114 10.13 19.88 3.91
N LEU A 115 9.31 19.41 4.84
CA LEU A 115 9.25 19.99 6.20
C LEU A 115 8.74 18.97 7.23
N VAL A 116 9.65 18.34 7.98
CA VAL A 116 9.32 17.65 9.25
C VAL A 116 10.06 18.33 10.40
N ASN A 117 9.29 18.87 11.34
CA ASN A 117 9.78 19.49 12.57
C ASN A 117 9.45 18.52 13.73
N GLY A 118 10.39 18.21 14.63
CA GLY A 118 10.27 17.10 15.59
C GLY A 118 9.03 17.13 16.51
N LYS A 119 8.49 18.32 16.81
CA LYS A 119 7.25 18.49 17.59
C LYS A 119 5.99 17.98 16.86
N ARG A 120 5.97 18.02 15.53
CA ARG A 120 4.82 17.61 14.71
C ARG A 120 4.76 16.09 14.50
N PHE A 121 5.93 15.44 14.48
CA PHE A 121 6.02 13.98 14.48
C PHE A 121 5.34 13.41 15.73
N LYS A 122 5.71 13.89 16.93
CA LYS A 122 5.07 13.49 18.19
C LYS A 122 3.56 13.76 18.20
N GLY A 123 3.11 14.89 17.64
CA GLY A 123 1.69 15.23 17.56
C GLY A 123 0.85 14.27 16.70
N PHE A 124 1.43 13.65 15.66
CA PHE A 124 0.73 12.65 14.86
C PHE A 124 0.61 11.31 15.60
N PHE A 125 1.69 10.80 16.18
CA PHE A 125 1.69 9.51 16.88
C PHE A 125 0.83 9.52 18.15
N LEU A 126 0.72 10.68 18.81
CA LEU A 126 -0.13 10.86 19.99
C LEU A 126 -1.52 11.39 19.63
N SER A 127 -1.86 11.49 18.35
CA SER A 127 -3.20 11.94 17.93
C SER A 127 -4.25 10.89 18.27
N VAL A 128 -5.43 11.35 18.69
CA VAL A 128 -6.57 10.47 19.01
C VAL A 128 -6.87 9.46 17.88
N PRO A 129 -6.90 9.83 16.59
CA PRO A 129 -7.14 8.86 15.53
C PRO A 129 -6.07 7.76 15.44
N MET A 130 -4.79 8.10 15.61
CA MET A 130 -3.71 7.11 15.59
C MET A 130 -3.82 6.14 16.77
N LEU A 131 -4.08 6.67 17.97
CA LEU A 131 -4.28 5.82 19.16
C LEU A 131 -5.46 4.87 18.98
N ILE A 132 -6.56 5.35 18.40
CA ILE A 132 -7.71 4.51 18.05
C ILE A 132 -7.33 3.44 17.03
N SER A 133 -6.62 3.79 15.95
CA SER A 133 -6.18 2.82 14.93
C SER A 133 -5.30 1.72 15.53
N VAL A 134 -4.38 2.06 16.43
CA VAL A 134 -3.54 1.08 17.14
C VAL A 134 -4.40 0.20 18.07
N ALA A 135 -5.29 0.79 18.86
CA ALA A 135 -6.16 0.04 19.77
C ALA A 135 -7.06 -0.96 19.01
N VAL A 136 -7.65 -0.53 17.89
CA VAL A 136 -8.46 -1.40 17.03
C VAL A 136 -7.62 -2.53 16.45
N PHE A 137 -6.42 -2.25 15.96
CA PHE A 137 -5.51 -3.27 15.44
C PHE A 137 -5.16 -4.33 16.50
N LEU A 138 -4.81 -3.89 17.72
CA LEU A 138 -4.51 -4.80 18.83
C LEU A 138 -5.72 -5.65 19.24
N PHE A 139 -6.92 -5.05 19.22
CA PHE A 139 -8.18 -5.75 19.48
C PHE A 139 -8.44 -6.85 18.44
N PHE A 140 -8.27 -6.55 17.14
CA PHE A 140 -8.43 -7.55 16.09
C PHE A 140 -7.40 -8.69 16.21
N ILE A 141 -6.14 -8.37 16.52
CA ILE A 141 -5.11 -9.39 16.80
C ILE A 141 -5.56 -10.27 17.96
N ALA A 142 -6.03 -9.69 19.07
CA ALA A 142 -6.46 -10.46 20.23
C ALA A 142 -7.60 -11.41 19.88
N ILE A 143 -8.62 -10.96 19.14
CA ILE A 143 -9.74 -11.81 18.70
C ILE A 143 -9.26 -12.96 17.82
N VAL A 144 -8.40 -12.69 16.84
CA VAL A 144 -7.95 -13.69 15.88
C VAL A 144 -7.12 -14.79 16.55
N ASN A 145 -6.35 -14.46 17.59
CA ASN A 145 -5.51 -15.42 18.32
C ASN A 145 -6.25 -16.17 19.45
N ILE A 146 -7.51 -15.83 19.73
CA ILE A 146 -8.34 -16.55 20.72
C ILE A 146 -9.12 -17.71 20.06
N LYS A 147 -9.16 -17.77 18.73
CA LYS A 147 -9.69 -18.92 17.97
C LYS A 147 -8.61 -19.98 17.75
#